data_AF-A0A920JCV2-F1
#
_entry.id   AF-A0A920JCV2-F1
#
_cell.length_a   1.000
_cell.length_b   1.000
_cell.length_c   1.000
_cell.angle_alpha   90.00
_cell.angle_beta   90.00
_cell.angle_gamma   90.00
#
_symmetry.space_group_name_H-M   'P 1'
#
loop_
_entity.id
_entity.type
_entity.pdbx_description
1 polymer ?
#
loop_
_entity_poly.entity_id
_entity_poly.type
_entity_poly.pdbx_seq_one_letter_code
_entity_poly.pdbx_strand_id
1 'polypeptide(L)'
;MKVLCNPNENAQTGAPVHFGFAPEHLDPEGNGDAKIPAKVFAVERLGGETYLYVNTREGREFTVHAPGDKVVSEGEEISVGVSSESCHVFNQQGTAFERLAA
;
A
#
# COMPACT_ATOMS: atom_id res chain seq x y z
N MET A 1 10.38 2.48 -7.90
CA MET A 1 10.31 2.61 -6.44
C MET A 1 11.56 2.03 -5.78
N LYS A 2 12.11 2.68 -4.75
CA LYS A 2 13.22 2.17 -3.92
C LYS A 2 12.86 2.37 -2.46
N VAL A 3 12.91 1.34 -1.62
CA VAL A 3 12.66 1.45 -0.16
C VAL A 3 13.99 1.35 0.58
N LEU A 4 14.27 2.33 1.43
CA LEU A 4 15.50 2.37 2.21
C LEU A 4 15.31 1.58 3.50
N CYS A 5 15.94 0.40 3.58
CA CYS A 5 15.93 -0.45 4.76
C CYS A 5 17.27 -1.15 4.94
N ASN A 6 17.56 -1.59 6.16
CA ASN A 6 18.70 -2.40 6.51
C ASN A 6 18.27 -3.88 6.55
N PRO A 7 18.71 -4.69 5.57
CA PRO A 7 18.39 -6.11 5.51
C PRO A 7 19.11 -7.00 6.54
N ASN A 8 20.14 -6.49 7.22
CA ASN A 8 21.07 -7.28 8.05
C ASN A 8 21.64 -8.50 7.28
N GLU A 9 22.10 -9.54 7.98
CA GLU A 9 22.63 -10.79 7.38
C GLU A 9 21.55 -11.69 6.74
N ASN A 10 20.28 -11.29 6.79
CA ASN A 10 19.13 -12.11 6.42
C ASN A 10 18.51 -11.74 5.06
N ALA A 11 19.24 -11.07 4.18
CA ALA A 11 18.80 -10.85 2.79
C ALA A 11 19.76 -11.44 1.77
N GLN A 12 19.16 -12.05 0.75
CA GLN A 12 19.84 -12.55 -0.43
C GLN A 12 19.17 -11.93 -1.66
N THR A 13 19.98 -11.47 -2.62
CA THR A 13 19.47 -10.95 -3.89
C THR A 13 18.60 -11.99 -4.59
N GLY A 14 17.40 -11.58 -5.01
CA GLY A 14 16.43 -12.46 -5.66
C GLY A 14 15.56 -13.27 -4.70
N ALA A 15 15.83 -13.25 -3.39
CA ALA A 15 14.93 -13.83 -2.41
C ALA A 15 13.59 -13.07 -2.39
N PRO A 16 12.46 -13.76 -2.30
CA PRO A 16 11.16 -13.11 -2.19
C PRO A 16 11.03 -12.41 -0.83
N VAL A 17 10.31 -11.31 -0.84
CA VAL A 17 10.03 -10.48 0.34
C VAL A 17 8.54 -10.17 0.39
N HIS A 18 8.05 -9.86 1.59
CA HIS A 18 6.73 -9.28 1.77
C HIS A 18 6.87 -7.75 1.85
N PHE A 19 6.01 -7.06 1.12
CA PHE A 19 5.94 -5.61 1.08
C PHE A 19 4.69 -5.16 1.82
N GLY A 20 4.83 -4.26 2.79
CA GLY A 20 3.75 -3.79 3.62
C GLY A 20 3.65 -2.27 3.66
N PHE A 21 2.42 -1.79 3.75
CA PHE A 21 2.04 -0.41 3.97
C PHE A 21 0.76 -0.40 4.80
N ALA A 22 0.57 0.65 5.60
CA ALA A 22 -0.68 0.86 6.31
C ALA A 22 -1.68 1.58 5.38
N PRO A 23 -3.00 1.34 5.50
CA PRO A 23 -4.00 1.99 4.65
C PRO A 23 -3.91 3.53 4.64
N GLU A 24 -3.56 4.13 5.78
CA GLU A 24 -3.39 5.58 5.99
C GLU A 24 -2.16 6.18 5.30
N HIS A 25 -1.22 5.34 4.87
CA HIS A 25 -0.02 5.77 4.15
C HIS A 25 -0.18 5.69 2.62
N LEU A 26 -1.34 5.24 2.16
CA LEU A 26 -1.67 5.19 0.74
C LEU A 26 -2.38 6.48 0.33
N ASP A 27 -2.08 6.95 -0.88
CA ASP A 27 -2.73 8.12 -1.44
C ASP A 27 -3.84 7.70 -2.42
N PRO A 28 -5.12 8.03 -2.16
CA PRO A 28 -6.23 7.61 -3.02
C PRO A 28 -6.35 8.41 -4.33
N GLU A 29 -5.47 9.38 -4.58
CA GLU A 29 -5.38 10.16 -5.83
C GLU A 29 -4.21 9.73 -6.72
N GLY A 30 -3.39 8.79 -6.26
CA GLY A 30 -2.26 8.27 -7.02
C GLY A 30 -0.99 9.11 -6.90
N ASN A 31 -0.82 9.91 -5.85
CA ASN A 31 0.42 10.62 -5.57
C ASN A 31 1.43 9.73 -4.84
N GLY A 32 2.70 9.81 -5.20
CA GLY A 32 3.78 9.05 -4.55
C GLY A 32 4.85 8.56 -5.53
N ASP A 33 5.76 7.73 -5.02
CA ASP A 33 6.89 7.16 -5.76
C ASP A 33 6.50 6.01 -6.70
N ALA A 34 5.36 5.38 -6.40
CA ALA A 34 4.77 4.30 -7.19
C ALA A 34 3.25 4.43 -7.23
N LYS A 35 2.65 3.78 -8.23
CA LYS A 35 1.20 3.74 -8.41
C LYS A 35 0.75 2.30 -8.61
N ILE A 36 -0.32 1.91 -7.93
CA ILE A 36 -0.95 0.60 -8.03
C ILE A 36 -2.34 0.81 -8.63
N PRO A 37 -2.57 0.44 -9.89
CA PRO A 37 -3.90 0.38 -10.47
C PRO A 37 -4.74 -0.68 -9.75
N ALA A 38 -5.91 -0.30 -9.28
CA ALA A 38 -6.81 -1.20 -8.57
C ALA A 38 -8.27 -0.85 -8.87
N LYS A 39 -9.17 -1.82 -8.70
CA LYS A 39 -10.61 -1.62 -8.82
C LYS A 39 -11.22 -1.65 -7.42
N VAL A 40 -12.11 -0.71 -7.13
CA VAL A 40 -12.85 -0.68 -5.87
C VAL A 40 -13.93 -1.76 -5.90
N PHE A 41 -13.98 -2.60 -4.87
CA PHE A 41 -15.03 -3.63 -4.74
C PHE A 41 -15.92 -3.43 -3.51
N ALA A 42 -15.51 -2.60 -2.55
CA ALA A 42 -16.38 -2.13 -1.46
C ALA A 42 -15.93 -0.74 -0.98
N VAL A 43 -16.90 0.06 -0.53
CA VAL A 43 -16.69 1.39 0.06
C VAL A 43 -17.36 1.43 1.42
N GLU A 44 -16.58 1.68 2.47
CA GLU A 44 -17.07 1.83 3.83
C GLU A 44 -16.94 3.30 4.27
N ARG A 45 -18.08 3.93 4.59
CA ARG A 45 -18.16 5.35 4.98
C ARG A 45 -18.40 5.47 6.48
N LEU A 46 -17.47 6.08 7.20
CA LEU A 46 -17.49 6.22 8.66
C LEU A 46 -17.64 7.69 9.10
N GLY A 47 -18.22 8.53 8.24
CA GLY A 47 -18.42 9.96 8.49
C GLY A 47 -17.19 10.76 8.10
N GLY A 48 -16.22 10.90 9.02
CA GLY A 48 -14.99 11.68 8.77
C GLY A 48 -13.98 10.97 7.87
N GLU A 49 -14.10 9.65 7.76
CA GLU A 49 -13.18 8.79 7.02
C GLU A 49 -13.94 7.85 6.09
N THR A 50 -13.27 7.42 5.02
CA THR A 50 -13.74 6.42 4.07
C THR A 50 -12.66 5.34 3.89
N TYR A 51 -13.04 4.07 3.97
CA TYR A 51 -12.17 2.95 3.62
C TYR A 51 -12.59 2.38 2.27
N LEU A 52 -11.61 2.24 1.37
CA LEU A 52 -11.79 1.63 0.05
C LEU A 52 -11.14 0.25 0.09
N TYR A 53 -11.94 -0.77 -0.20
CA TYR A 53 -11.44 -2.11 -0.42
C TYR A 53 -11.24 -2.31 -1.92
N VAL A 54 -10.01 -2.61 -2.31
CA VAL A 54 -9.62 -2.61 -3.71
C VAL A 54 -8.91 -3.90 -4.09
N ASN A 55 -9.05 -4.31 -5.35
CA ASN A 55 -8.35 -5.45 -5.91
C ASN A 55 -7.54 -5.07 -7.14
N THR A 56 -6.30 -5.56 -7.22
CA THR A 56 -5.46 -5.40 -8.41
C THR A 56 -5.92 -6.35 -9.53
N ARG A 57 -5.43 -6.13 -10.76
CA ARG A 57 -5.71 -7.03 -11.89
C ARG A 57 -5.15 -8.44 -11.68
N GLU A 58 -4.11 -8.57 -10.87
CA GLU A 58 -3.49 -9.82 -10.44
C GLU A 58 -4.26 -10.51 -9.30
N GLY A 59 -5.39 -9.95 -8.86
CA GLY A 59 -6.24 -10.53 -7.81
C GLY A 59 -5.73 -10.31 -6.39
N ARG A 60 -4.86 -9.32 -6.17
CA ARG A 60 -4.42 -8.95 -4.81
C ARG A 60 -5.38 -7.93 -4.23
N GLU A 61 -5.85 -8.18 -3.02
CA GLU A 61 -6.72 -7.26 -2.28
C GLU A 61 -5.94 -6.46 -1.25
N PHE A 62 -6.30 -5.19 -1.09
CA PHE A 62 -5.79 -4.34 -0.02
C PHE A 62 -6.78 -3.21 0.30
N THR A 63 -6.55 -2.53 1.42
CA THR A 63 -7.40 -1.45 1.92
C THR A 63 -6.69 -0.12 1.79
N VAL A 64 -7.43 0.92 1.38
CA VAL A 64 -6.97 2.30 1.28
C VAL A 64 -7.82 3.16 2.20
N HIS A 65 -7.17 4.03 2.97
CA HIS A 65 -7.85 5.06 3.74
C HIS A 65 -7.98 6.33 2.90
N ALA A 66 -9.12 7.03 3.01
CA ALA A 66 -9.38 8.28 2.33
C ALA A 66 -10.21 9.21 3.21
N PRO A 67 -10.15 10.54 3.00
CA PRO A 67 -11.05 11.48 3.66
C PRO A 67 -12.53 11.13 3.45
N GLY A 68 -13.37 11.47 4.42
CA GLY A 68 -14.82 11.19 4.41
C GLY A 68 -15.59 11.77 3.23
N ASP A 69 -15.10 12.85 2.64
CA ASP A 69 -15.67 13.51 1.47
C ASP A 69 -15.17 12.95 0.12
N LYS A 70 -14.33 11.90 0.13
CA LYS A 70 -13.91 11.20 -1.09
C LYS A 70 -15.14 10.67 -1.84
N VAL A 71 -15.29 11.15 -3.07
CA VAL A 71 -16.27 10.67 -4.04
C VAL A 71 -15.64 9.54 -4.83
N VAL A 72 -16.11 8.33 -4.61
CA VAL A 72 -15.67 7.10 -5.27
C VAL A 72 -16.78 6.04 -5.10
N SER A 73 -16.95 5.18 -6.08
CA SER A 73 -17.97 4.13 -6.09
C SER A 73 -17.41 2.73 -6.25
N GLU A 74 -18.16 1.73 -5.79
CA GLU A 74 -17.89 0.33 -6.14
C GLU A 74 -17.83 0.16 -7.67
N GLY A 75 -16.84 -0.59 -8.13
CA GLY A 75 -16.58 -0.84 -9.54
C GLY A 75 -15.64 0.17 -10.23
N GLU A 76 -15.30 1.27 -9.57
CA GLU A 76 -14.41 2.30 -10.12
C GLU A 76 -12.96 1.82 -10.18
N GLU A 77 -12.24 2.11 -11.28
CA GLU A 77 -10.79 1.93 -11.35
C GLU A 77 -10.10 3.17 -10.78
N ILE A 78 -9.26 2.97 -9.76
CA ILE A 78 -8.45 4.02 -9.14
C ILE A 78 -6.96 3.69 -9.29
N SER A 79 -6.14 4.72 -9.20
CA SER A 79 -4.68 4.58 -9.12
C SER A 79 -4.25 4.92 -7.70
N VAL A 80 -3.85 3.94 -6.91
CA VAL A 80 -3.41 4.15 -5.52
C VAL A 80 -1.93 4.53 -5.49
N GLY A 81 -1.61 5.64 -4.85
CA GLY A 81 -0.26 6.14 -4.70
C GLY A 81 0.45 5.54 -3.49
N VAL A 82 1.74 5.28 -3.62
CA VAL A 82 2.58 4.71 -2.56
C VAL A 82 3.87 5.51 -2.42
N SER A 83 4.10 6.04 -1.23
CA SER A 83 5.37 6.67 -0.84
C SER A 83 6.33 5.64 -0.27
N SER A 84 7.56 5.63 -0.76
CA SER A 84 8.57 4.64 -0.38
C SER A 84 9.05 4.75 1.05
N GLU A 85 8.96 5.94 1.63
CA GLU A 85 9.29 6.22 3.02
C GLU A 85 8.35 5.51 4.00
N SER A 86 7.07 5.34 3.65
CA SER A 86 6.06 4.72 4.51
C SER A 86 5.94 3.20 4.33
N CYS A 87 6.85 2.61 3.56
CA CYS A 87 6.82 1.19 3.22
C CYS A 87 7.71 0.35 4.14
N HIS A 88 7.27 -0.88 4.35
CA HIS A 88 7.94 -1.88 5.17
C HIS A 88 8.27 -3.09 4.31
N VAL A 89 9.44 -3.68 4.56
CA VAL A 89 9.88 -4.90 3.87
C VAL A 89 10.12 -5.97 4.93
N PHE A 90 9.60 -7.17 4.70
CA PHE A 90 9.76 -8.31 5.58
C PHE A 90 10.37 -9.48 4.79
N ASN A 91 11.25 -10.25 5.43
CA ASN A 91 11.74 -11.50 4.86
C ASN A 91 10.65 -12.59 4.89
N GLN A 92 10.97 -13.77 4.33
CA GLN A 92 10.04 -14.91 4.31
C GLN A 92 9.68 -15.46 5.70
N GLN A 93 10.51 -15.18 6.71
CA GLN A 93 10.26 -15.54 8.10
C GLN A 93 9.38 -14.49 8.82
N GLY A 94 8.91 -13.46 8.11
CA GLY A 94 8.08 -12.38 8.68
C GLY A 94 8.86 -11.36 9.51
N THR A 95 10.20 -11.42 9.49
CA THR A 95 11.04 -10.44 10.20
C THR A 95 11.18 -9.19 9.35
N ALA A 96 10.91 -8.02 9.95
CA ALA A 96 11.03 -6.74 9.29
C ALA A 96 12.51 -6.36 9.07
N PHE A 97 12.81 -5.80 7.91
CA PHE A 97 14.04 -5.04 7.69
C PHE A 97 13.87 -3.65 8.31
N GLU A 98 14.88 -3.20 9.06
CA GLU A 98 14.83 -1.93 9.77
C GLU A 98 14.78 -0.78 8.75
N ARG A 99 13.82 0.15 8.90
CA ARG A 99 13.69 1.30 7.99
C ARG A 99 14.82 2.29 8.21
N LEU A 100 15.39 2.82 7.12
CA LEU A 100 16.47 3.83 7.16
C LEU A 100 15.98 5.25 6.84
N ALA A 101 14.68 5.41 6.55
CA ALA A 101 14.03 6.69 6.35
C ALA A 101 12.92 6.87 7.40
N ALA A 102 12.99 8.00 8.11
CA ALA A 102 12.00 8.48 9.07
C ALA A 102 11.10 9.51 8.41
#